data_AF-A0A914YG53-F1
#
_entry.id   AF-A0A914YG53-F1
#
_cell.length_a   1.000
_cell.length_b   1.000
_cell.length_c   1.000
_cell.angle_alpha   90.00
_cell.angle_beta   90.00
_cell.angle_gamma   90.00
#
_symmetry.space_group_name_H-M   'P 1'
#
loop_
_entity.id
_entity.type
_entity.pdbx_description
1 polymer ?
#
loop_
_entity_poly.entity_id
_entity_poly.type
_entity_poly.pdbx_seq_one_letter_code
_entity_poly.pdbx_strand_id
1 'polypeptide(L)'
;MYFSITYIYFRFLGLKPALEEELLNLSDGYEVWSRFNSFLQTETNIAFDKLKAYFMSERQKLIKVALALMFQQHRAVLRVLLETEDALLVYCARFSTIESELCCGLRERDFRRVFQESQSDVRELVEFFLKPQAYRPPYVGGNRLGLILMELRRQFILGGCYPSQYEILPMPIESKLGTDSPTENYIL
;
A
#
# COMPACT_ATOMS: atom_id res chain seq x y z
N MET A 1 -6.37 -19.54 -4.51
CA MET A 1 -5.01 -19.43 -3.94
C MET A 1 -4.70 -17.95 -3.86
N TYR A 2 -4.97 -17.33 -2.70
CA TYR A 2 -4.65 -15.93 -2.48
C TYR A 2 -3.16 -15.86 -2.18
N PHE A 3 -2.34 -15.52 -3.17
CA PHE A 3 -0.97 -15.07 -2.94
C PHE A 3 -1.04 -13.68 -2.30
N SER A 4 -1.53 -13.63 -1.07
CA SER A 4 -1.58 -12.37 -0.33
C SER A 4 -0.15 -11.90 -0.08
N ILE A 5 0.01 -10.58 -0.06
CA ILE A 5 1.18 -9.84 0.41
C ILE A 5 1.85 -10.51 1.63
N THR A 6 1.08 -11.20 2.47
CA THR A 6 1.53 -11.96 3.63
C THR A 6 2.41 -13.17 3.33
N TYR A 7 2.18 -13.90 2.22
CA TYR A 7 2.99 -15.08 1.87
C TYR A 7 4.47 -14.74 1.65
N ILE A 8 4.74 -13.62 0.96
CA ILE A 8 6.11 -13.17 0.69
C ILE A 8 6.75 -12.58 1.97
N TYR A 9 5.95 -12.11 2.93
CA TYR A 9 6.44 -11.65 4.24
C TYR A 9 7.00 -12.78 5.12
N PHE A 10 6.43 -13.99 5.06
CA PHE A 10 6.85 -15.13 5.91
C PHE A 10 8.30 -15.56 5.67
N ARG A 11 8.68 -15.68 4.39
CA ARG A 11 10.04 -16.06 3.98
C ARG A 11 11.10 -15.08 4.45
N PHE A 12 10.80 -13.78 4.46
CA PHE A 12 11.79 -12.76 4.82
C PHE A 12 12.08 -12.73 6.34
N LEU A 13 11.03 -12.82 7.16
CA LEU A 13 11.17 -12.73 8.61
C LEU A 13 11.72 -14.03 9.23
N GLY A 14 11.68 -15.15 8.51
CA GLY A 14 12.16 -16.44 9.01
C GLY A 14 11.22 -16.99 10.08
N LEU A 15 9.91 -16.87 9.82
CA LEU A 15 8.87 -17.27 10.77
C LEU A 15 8.80 -18.79 10.91
N LYS A 16 8.27 -19.25 12.06
CA LYS A 16 8.11 -20.68 12.35
C LYS A 16 7.16 -21.30 11.31
N PRO A 17 7.48 -22.47 10.72
CA PRO A 17 6.65 -23.11 9.70
C PRO A 17 5.18 -23.33 10.13
N ALA A 18 4.93 -23.59 11.42
CA ALA A 18 3.58 -23.77 11.96
C ALA A 18 2.71 -22.49 11.84
N LEU A 19 3.31 -21.31 12.04
CA LEU A 19 2.59 -20.04 11.91
C LEU A 19 2.31 -19.71 10.44
N GLU A 20 3.23 -20.06 9.54
CA GLU A 20 3.04 -19.92 8.10
C GLU A 20 1.83 -20.75 7.63
N GLU A 21 1.76 -22.02 8.03
CA GLU A 21 0.64 -22.90 7.70
C GLU A 21 -0.69 -22.39 8.29
N GLU A 22 -0.70 -21.94 9.54
CA GLU A 22 -1.88 -21.36 10.18
C GLU A 22 -2.41 -20.16 9.39
N LEU A 23 -1.54 -19.21 9.04
CA LEU A 23 -1.93 -17.98 8.36
C LEU A 23 -2.30 -18.21 6.90
N LEU A 24 -1.72 -19.22 6.23
CA LEU A 24 -2.09 -19.64 4.88
C LEU A 24 -3.49 -20.26 4.81
N ASN A 25 -3.95 -20.86 5.91
CA ASN A 25 -5.27 -21.47 6.00
C ASN A 25 -6.39 -20.45 6.28
N LEU A 26 -6.05 -19.22 6.63
CA LEU A 26 -7.03 -18.15 6.83
C LEU A 26 -7.52 -17.63 5.48
N SER A 27 -8.83 -17.47 5.35
CA SER A 27 -9.48 -16.91 4.16
C SER A 27 -9.61 -15.39 4.22
N ASP A 28 -9.65 -14.80 5.40
CA ASP A 28 -9.78 -13.35 5.61
C ASP A 28 -8.41 -12.66 5.73
N GLY A 29 -8.14 -11.74 4.79
CA GLY A 29 -6.91 -10.94 4.79
C GLY A 29 -6.74 -10.04 6.02
N TYR A 30 -7.84 -9.57 6.63
CA TYR A 30 -7.79 -8.80 7.86
C TYR A 30 -7.34 -9.67 9.04
N GLU A 31 -7.89 -10.87 9.17
CA GLU A 31 -7.50 -11.81 10.22
C GLU A 31 -6.02 -12.21 10.08
N VAL A 32 -5.58 -12.46 8.84
CA VAL A 32 -4.17 -12.70 8.52
C VAL A 32 -3.29 -11.54 9.00
N TRP A 33 -3.66 -10.30 8.68
CA TRP A 33 -2.93 -9.10 9.10
C TRP A 33 -2.92 -8.94 10.61
N SER A 34 -4.06 -9.13 11.27
CA SER A 34 -4.23 -8.97 12.72
C SER A 34 -3.39 -9.97 13.50
N ARG A 35 -3.45 -11.26 13.13
CA ARG A 35 -2.65 -12.31 13.76
C ARG A 35 -1.15 -12.14 13.50
N PHE A 36 -0.77 -11.75 12.29
CA PHE A 36 0.62 -11.48 11.95
C PHE A 36 1.21 -10.31 12.75
N ASN A 37 0.50 -9.20 12.87
CA ASN A 37 0.98 -8.07 13.68
C ASN A 37 1.03 -8.39 15.16
N SER A 38 0.04 -9.13 15.67
CA SER A 38 0.07 -9.63 17.04
C SER A 38 1.32 -10.49 17.27
N PHE A 39 1.63 -11.38 16.34
CA PHE A 39 2.85 -12.18 16.40
C PHE A 39 4.11 -11.30 16.41
N LEU A 40 4.23 -10.34 15.49
CA LEU A 40 5.37 -9.42 15.42
C LEU A 40 5.60 -8.64 16.72
N GLN A 41 4.53 -8.32 17.44
CA GLN A 41 4.61 -7.64 18.74
C GLN A 41 5.02 -8.57 19.88
N THR A 42 4.64 -9.85 19.81
CA THR A 42 4.91 -10.85 20.85
C THR A 42 6.25 -11.58 20.70
N GLU A 43 6.78 -11.71 19.49
CA GLU A 43 7.99 -12.49 19.25
C GLU A 43 9.25 -11.67 19.60
N THR A 44 9.82 -11.97 20.76
CA THR A 44 11.00 -11.29 21.30
C THR A 44 12.30 -11.64 20.58
N ASN A 45 12.30 -12.67 19.72
CA ASN A 45 13.51 -13.18 19.05
C ASN A 45 13.84 -12.49 17.73
N ILE A 46 13.01 -11.56 17.25
CA ILE A 46 13.31 -10.81 16.04
C ILE A 46 14.21 -9.63 16.40
N ALA A 47 15.45 -9.65 15.89
CA ALA A 47 16.40 -8.56 16.10
C ALA A 47 15.79 -7.21 15.67
N PHE A 48 15.96 -6.17 16.49
CA PHE A 48 15.40 -4.83 16.25
C PHE A 48 15.82 -4.27 14.88
N ASP A 49 17.08 -4.48 14.47
CA ASP A 49 17.57 -4.04 13.17
C ASP A 49 16.83 -4.71 12.00
N LYS A 50 16.45 -5.98 12.16
CA LYS A 50 15.68 -6.73 11.16
C LYS A 50 14.24 -6.21 11.07
N LEU A 51 13.61 -5.91 12.21
CA LEU A 51 12.28 -5.26 12.24
C LEU A 51 12.34 -3.86 11.62
N LYS A 52 13.35 -3.07 11.96
CA LYS A 52 13.55 -1.74 11.40
C LYS A 52 13.73 -1.79 9.89
N ALA A 53 14.61 -2.65 9.38
CA ALA A 53 14.81 -2.86 7.94
C ALA A 53 13.53 -3.32 7.26
N TYR A 54 12.75 -4.18 7.92
CA TYR A 54 11.44 -4.61 7.42
C TYR A 54 10.48 -3.43 7.21
N PHE A 55 10.22 -2.64 8.25
CA PHE A 55 9.27 -1.51 8.15
C PHE A 55 9.75 -0.41 7.19
N MET A 56 11.07 -0.18 7.10
CA MET A 56 11.64 0.93 6.35
C MET A 56 11.88 0.65 4.88
N SER A 57 12.22 -0.58 4.47
CA SER A 57 12.57 -0.87 3.06
C SER A 57 12.01 -2.18 2.52
N GLU A 58 12.15 -3.27 3.26
CA GLU A 58 11.87 -4.61 2.71
C GLU A 58 10.38 -4.85 2.52
N ARG A 59 9.54 -4.38 3.44
CA ARG A 59 8.07 -4.46 3.33
C ARG A 59 7.59 -3.92 1.99
N GLN A 60 8.15 -2.80 1.52
CA GLN A 60 7.71 -2.12 0.30
C GLN A 60 8.09 -2.89 -0.97
N LYS A 61 9.26 -3.53 -0.99
CA LYS A 61 9.67 -4.42 -2.09
C LYS A 61 8.72 -5.61 -2.20
N LEU A 62 8.37 -6.21 -1.06
CA LEU A 62 7.47 -7.37 -1.00
C LEU A 62 6.05 -6.99 -1.42
N ILE A 63 5.54 -5.83 -0.96
CA ILE A 63 4.27 -5.27 -1.40
C ILE A 63 4.24 -5.14 -2.93
N LYS A 64 5.29 -4.58 -3.53
CA LYS A 64 5.37 -4.42 -4.99
C LYS A 64 5.26 -5.74 -5.74
N VAL A 65 6.00 -6.77 -5.30
CA VAL A 65 5.95 -8.10 -5.93
C VAL A 65 4.55 -8.70 -5.82
N ALA A 66 3.95 -8.65 -4.63
CA ALA A 66 2.63 -9.22 -4.41
C ALA A 66 1.54 -8.47 -5.17
N LEU A 67 1.61 -7.13 -5.24
CA LEU A 67 0.71 -6.33 -6.07
C LEU A 67 0.86 -6.69 -7.56
N ALA A 68 2.08 -6.87 -8.05
CA ALA A 68 2.31 -7.30 -9.43
C ALA A 68 1.64 -8.66 -9.73
N LEU A 69 1.77 -9.63 -8.81
CA LEU A 69 1.09 -10.93 -8.93
C LEU A 69 -0.43 -10.78 -8.87
N MET A 70 -0.95 -9.97 -7.95
CA MET A 70 -2.38 -9.69 -7.83
C MET A 70 -2.94 -9.10 -9.12
N PHE A 71 -2.27 -8.12 -9.73
CA PHE A 71 -2.69 -7.52 -11.00
C PHE A 71 -2.64 -8.50 -12.18
N GLN A 72 -1.68 -9.43 -12.19
CA GLN A 72 -1.62 -10.49 -13.19
C GLN A 72 -2.77 -11.49 -13.05
N GLN A 73 -3.15 -11.80 -11.81
CA GLN A 73 -4.25 -12.71 -11.48
C GLN A 73 -5.63 -12.05 -11.70
N HIS A 74 -5.76 -10.76 -11.41
CA HIS A 74 -7.02 -10.01 -11.46
C HIS A 74 -6.96 -8.89 -12.49
N ARG A 75 -7.19 -9.23 -13.76
CA ARG A 75 -7.06 -8.29 -14.89
C ARG A 75 -8.03 -7.11 -14.85
N ALA A 76 -9.24 -7.28 -14.31
CA ALA A 76 -10.18 -6.17 -14.11
C ALA A 76 -9.64 -5.12 -13.11
N VAL A 77 -8.88 -5.55 -12.10
CA VAL A 77 -8.26 -4.64 -11.11
C VAL A 77 -7.03 -3.95 -11.73
N LEU A 78 -6.26 -4.66 -12.56
CA LEU A 78 -5.19 -4.05 -13.36
C LEU A 78 -5.74 -2.96 -14.28
N ARG A 79 -6.88 -3.20 -14.93
CA ARG A 79 -7.53 -2.19 -15.76
C ARG A 79 -7.78 -0.90 -15.01
N VAL A 80 -8.34 -0.97 -13.80
CA VAL A 80 -8.60 0.22 -12.96
C VAL A 80 -7.31 0.98 -12.69
N LEU A 81 -6.20 0.27 -12.38
CA LEU A 81 -4.90 0.92 -12.21
C LEU A 81 -4.45 1.63 -13.49
N LEU A 82 -4.59 1.00 -14.66
CA LEU A 82 -4.19 1.60 -15.93
C LEU A 82 -5.06 2.81 -16.32
N GLU A 83 -6.35 2.80 -15.99
CA GLU A 83 -7.29 3.91 -16.19
C GLU A 83 -6.95 5.16 -15.36
N THR A 84 -6.06 5.05 -14.37
CA THR A 84 -5.55 6.23 -13.63
C THR A 84 -4.50 7.03 -14.39
N GLU A 85 -4.05 6.57 -15.57
CA GLU A 85 -3.19 7.30 -16.52
C GLU A 85 -1.97 7.96 -15.87
N ASP A 86 -1.87 9.29 -15.89
CA ASP A 86 -0.77 10.06 -15.30
C ASP A 86 -1.11 10.65 -13.93
N ALA A 87 -2.27 10.28 -13.35
CA ALA A 87 -2.69 10.79 -12.06
C ALA A 87 -1.72 10.36 -10.94
N LEU A 88 -1.47 11.29 -10.01
CA LEU A 88 -0.79 11.03 -8.75
C LEU A 88 -1.70 10.16 -7.87
N LEU A 89 -1.25 8.96 -7.53
CA LEU A 89 -1.97 8.09 -6.61
C LEU A 89 -1.54 8.39 -5.18
N VAL A 90 -2.49 8.72 -4.31
CA VAL A 90 -2.26 9.07 -2.91
C VAL A 90 -3.01 8.11 -2.00
N TYR A 91 -2.28 7.38 -1.15
CA TYR A 91 -2.88 6.53 -0.13
C TYR A 91 -3.20 7.38 1.11
N CYS A 92 -4.44 7.86 1.17
CA CYS A 92 -4.97 8.67 2.26
C CYS A 92 -5.36 7.81 3.47
N ALA A 93 -4.52 7.84 4.50
CA ALA A 93 -4.80 7.19 5.78
C ALA A 93 -4.23 8.06 6.91
N ARG A 94 -4.90 8.03 8.08
CA ARG A 94 -4.46 8.77 9.27
C ARG A 94 -3.02 8.37 9.62
N PHE A 95 -2.18 9.36 9.89
CA PHE A 95 -0.80 9.12 10.28
C PHE A 95 -0.73 8.15 11.46
N SER A 96 0.00 7.05 11.25
CA SER A 96 0.47 6.17 12.30
C SER A 96 1.93 5.88 12.05
N THR A 97 2.72 5.77 13.12
CA THR A 97 4.18 5.54 13.03
C THR A 97 4.52 4.22 12.30
N ILE A 98 3.58 3.27 12.29
CA ILE A 98 3.75 1.95 11.66
C ILE A 98 3.52 2.01 10.14
N GLU A 99 2.64 2.90 9.69
CA GLU A 99 2.24 3.05 8.28
C GLU A 99 2.81 4.32 7.64
N SER A 100 3.62 5.10 8.37
CA SER A 100 4.03 6.46 7.98
C SER A 100 4.77 6.52 6.65
N GLU A 101 5.48 5.47 6.25
CA GLU A 101 6.10 5.41 4.93
C GLU A 101 5.14 4.95 3.83
N LEU A 102 4.13 4.15 4.13
CA LEU A 102 3.21 3.61 3.13
C LEU A 102 2.13 4.61 2.73
N CYS A 103 1.56 5.33 3.68
CA CYS A 103 0.49 6.32 3.46
C CYS A 103 1.02 7.75 3.39
N CYS A 104 0.19 8.69 2.97
CA CYS A 104 0.53 10.12 2.96
C CYS A 104 0.40 10.78 4.35
N GLY A 105 -0.16 10.06 5.34
CA GLY A 105 -0.33 10.56 6.70
C GLY A 105 -1.58 11.41 6.95
N LEU A 106 -2.29 11.79 5.89
CA LEU A 106 -3.48 12.62 5.95
C LEU A 106 -4.72 11.83 5.50
N ARG A 107 -5.87 12.14 6.10
CA ARG A 107 -7.17 11.70 5.56
C ARG A 107 -7.44 12.43 4.25
N GLU A 108 -8.33 11.90 3.42
CA GLU A 108 -8.56 12.47 2.10
C GLU A 108 -9.03 13.93 2.19
N ARG A 109 -10.01 14.21 3.07
CA ARG A 109 -10.51 15.57 3.33
C ARG A 109 -9.40 16.52 3.77
N ASP A 110 -8.54 16.06 4.68
CA ASP A 110 -7.47 16.89 5.24
C ASP A 110 -6.36 17.11 4.20
N PHE A 111 -6.05 16.09 3.40
CA PHE A 111 -5.11 16.17 2.29
C PHE A 111 -5.57 17.19 1.24
N ARG A 112 -6.84 17.10 0.79
CA ARG A 112 -7.41 18.05 -0.18
C ARG A 112 -7.35 19.48 0.35
N ARG A 113 -7.72 19.68 1.62
CA ARG A 113 -7.67 21.00 2.26
C ARG A 113 -6.24 21.55 2.33
N VAL A 114 -5.30 20.77 2.87
CA VAL A 114 -3.90 21.19 3.01
C VAL A 114 -3.29 21.50 1.64
N PHE A 115 -3.58 20.69 0.63
CA PHE A 115 -3.08 20.90 -0.72
C PHE A 115 -3.65 22.16 -1.38
N GLN A 116 -4.95 22.44 -1.19
CA GLN A 116 -5.58 23.67 -1.67
C GLN A 116 -5.03 24.91 -0.97
N GLU A 117 -4.79 24.84 0.34
CA GLU A 117 -4.27 25.95 1.15
C GLU A 117 -2.78 26.22 0.86
N SER A 118 -1.98 25.18 0.63
CA SER A 118 -0.53 25.31 0.43
C SER A 118 -0.13 25.80 -0.96
N GLN A 119 -1.05 25.79 -1.93
CA GLN A 119 -0.79 26.06 -3.35
C GLN A 119 0.38 25.26 -3.91
N SER A 120 0.66 24.08 -3.33
CA SER A 120 1.78 23.25 -3.75
C SER A 120 1.50 22.62 -5.10
N ASP A 121 2.54 22.48 -5.92
CA ASP A 121 2.44 21.69 -7.16
C ASP A 121 2.58 20.19 -6.87
N VAL A 122 2.08 19.36 -7.78
CA VAL A 122 2.21 17.89 -7.75
C VAL A 122 3.67 17.47 -7.62
N ARG A 123 4.59 18.20 -8.26
CA ARG A 123 6.03 17.94 -8.14
C ARG A 123 6.52 18.09 -6.70
N GLU A 124 6.12 19.16 -6.02
CA GLU A 124 6.52 19.41 -4.63
C GLU A 124 5.98 18.33 -3.70
N LEU A 125 4.74 17.86 -3.92
CA LEU A 125 4.16 16.73 -3.19
C LEU A 125 4.99 15.45 -3.36
N VAL A 126 5.38 15.13 -4.59
CA VAL A 126 6.22 13.95 -4.87
C VAL A 126 7.58 14.11 -4.19
N GLU A 127 8.18 15.30 -4.22
CA GLU A 127 9.42 15.58 -3.51
C GLU A 127 9.28 15.42 -2.00
N PHE A 128 8.15 15.81 -1.40
CA PHE A 128 7.88 15.53 0.01
C PHE A 128 7.80 14.03 0.26
N PHE A 129 7.07 13.27 -0.53
CA PHE A 129 6.93 11.81 -0.35
C PHE A 129 8.26 11.06 -0.44
N LEU A 130 9.20 11.54 -1.26
CA LEU A 130 10.52 10.94 -1.45
C LEU A 130 11.54 11.32 -0.38
N LYS A 131 11.31 12.39 0.40
CA LYS A 131 12.22 12.81 1.46
C LYS A 131 12.20 11.79 2.62
N PRO A 132 13.34 11.56 3.30
CA PRO A 132 13.35 10.80 4.54
C PRO A 132 12.44 11.48 5.57
N GLN A 133 11.81 10.67 6.43
CA GLN A 133 10.84 11.17 7.43
C GLN A 133 11.36 12.37 8.26
N ALA A 134 12.65 12.41 8.59
CA ALA A 134 13.28 13.50 9.35
C ALA A 134 13.24 14.87 8.64
N TYR A 135 13.03 14.90 7.32
CA TYR A 135 13.02 16.10 6.48
C TYR A 135 11.65 16.40 5.87
N ARG A 136 10.60 15.67 6.28
CA ARG A 136 9.22 15.92 5.89
C ARG A 136 8.49 16.70 6.99
N PRO A 137 7.44 17.47 6.66
CA PRO A 137 6.54 17.97 7.67
C PRO A 137 6.01 16.83 8.56
N PRO A 138 5.85 17.02 9.88
CA PRO A 138 5.52 15.91 10.81
C PRO A 138 4.22 15.15 10.50
N TYR A 139 3.32 15.78 9.76
CA TYR A 139 2.02 15.22 9.35
C TYR A 139 2.05 14.57 7.96
N VAL A 140 3.20 14.57 7.27
CA VAL A 140 3.36 14.03 5.91
C VAL A 140 4.13 12.71 5.94
N GLY A 141 3.44 11.67 5.52
CA GLY A 141 4.00 10.34 5.27
C GLY A 141 4.70 10.22 3.91
N GLY A 142 5.19 9.02 3.60
CA GLY A 142 5.96 8.73 2.39
C GLY A 142 5.14 8.36 1.16
N ASN A 143 3.83 8.09 1.32
CA ASN A 143 2.93 7.65 0.24
C ASN A 143 3.54 6.53 -0.65
N ARG A 144 4.35 5.64 -0.05
CA ARG A 144 5.13 4.67 -0.82
C ARG A 144 4.23 3.68 -1.55
N LEU A 145 3.05 3.39 -1.03
CA LEU A 145 2.07 2.53 -1.71
C LEU A 145 1.58 3.16 -3.02
N GLY A 146 1.20 4.45 -3.00
CA GLY A 146 0.82 5.18 -4.19
C GLY A 146 1.95 5.22 -5.22
N LEU A 147 3.17 5.49 -4.78
CA LEU A 147 4.37 5.46 -5.63
C LEU A 147 4.63 4.08 -6.25
N ILE A 148 4.48 2.99 -5.48
CA ILE A 148 4.60 1.62 -5.98
C ILE A 148 3.54 1.33 -7.06
N LEU A 149 2.29 1.73 -6.83
CA LEU A 149 1.20 1.52 -7.79
C LEU A 149 1.48 2.25 -9.11
N MET A 150 1.96 3.50 -9.05
CA MET A 150 2.34 4.26 -10.25
C MET A 150 3.55 3.62 -10.97
N GLU A 151 4.51 3.08 -10.23
CA GLU A 151 5.64 2.36 -10.81
C GLU A 151 5.17 1.08 -11.52
N LEU A 152 4.32 0.29 -10.88
CA LEU A 152 3.72 -0.91 -11.48
C LEU A 152 2.89 -0.58 -12.71
N ARG A 153 2.08 0.49 -12.65
CA ARG A 153 1.31 1.02 -13.79
C ARG A 153 2.21 1.25 -15.00
N ARG A 154 3.33 1.96 -14.80
CA ARG A 154 4.34 2.19 -15.85
C ARG A 154 4.94 0.89 -16.36
N GLN A 155 5.29 -0.05 -15.48
CA GLN A 155 5.85 -1.35 -15.88
C GLN A 155 4.89 -2.17 -16.74
N PHE A 156 3.60 -2.20 -16.40
CA PHE A 156 2.59 -2.91 -17.19
C PHE A 156 2.36 -2.27 -18.56
N ILE A 157 2.32 -0.92 -18.64
CA ILE A 157 2.21 -0.21 -19.92
C ILE A 157 3.39 -0.52 -20.83
N LEU A 158 4.63 -0.44 -20.30
CA LEU A 158 5.83 -0.81 -21.05
C LEU A 158 5.85 -2.28 -21.47
N GLY A 159 5.18 -3.15 -20.71
CA GLY A 159 4.94 -4.55 -21.07
C GLY A 159 3.79 -4.78 -22.07
N GLY A 160 3.19 -3.73 -22.62
CA GLY A 160 2.13 -3.82 -23.64
C GLY A 160 0.73 -4.07 -23.09
N CYS A 161 0.49 -3.83 -21.79
CA CYS A 161 -0.82 -3.93 -21.17
C CYS A 161 -1.56 -2.59 -21.30
N TYR A 162 -2.74 -2.60 -21.94
CA TYR A 162 -3.57 -1.40 -22.14
C TYR A 162 -4.98 -1.61 -21.58
N PRO A 163 -5.65 -0.57 -21.04
CA PRO A 163 -6.97 -0.69 -20.43
C PRO A 163 -8.02 -1.37 -21.31
N SER A 164 -7.99 -1.11 -22.62
CA SER A 164 -8.95 -1.63 -23.60
C SER A 164 -8.92 -3.15 -23.76
N GLN A 165 -7.85 -3.81 -23.33
CA GLN A 165 -7.67 -5.26 -23.44
C GLN A 165 -8.37 -6.05 -22.32
N TYR A 166 -8.86 -5.38 -21.28
CA TYR A 166 -9.34 -6.01 -20.05
C TYR A 166 -10.80 -5.68 -19.79
N GLU A 167 -11.47 -6.51 -18.99
CA GLU A 167 -12.87 -6.32 -18.63
C GLU A 167 -13.08 -5.12 -17.71
N ILE A 168 -14.21 -4.41 -17.89
CA ILE A 168 -14.61 -3.32 -17.00
C ILE A 168 -15.04 -3.92 -15.67
N LEU A 169 -14.45 -3.45 -14.57
CA LEU A 169 -14.92 -3.79 -13.24
C LEU A 169 -16.32 -3.15 -13.03
N PRO A 170 -17.38 -3.95 -12.78
CA PRO A 170 -18.77 -3.49 -12.74
C PRO A 170 -19.08 -2.79 -11.41
N MET A 171 -18.41 -1.67 -11.17
CA MET A 171 -18.60 -0.84 -9.99
C MET A 171 -18.52 0.65 -10.36
N PRO A 172 -19.21 1.54 -9.62
CA PRO A 172 -19.19 2.98 -9.87
C PRO A 172 -17.77 3.55 -9.78
N ILE A 173 -17.46 4.57 -10.58
CA ILE A 173 -16.15 5.24 -10.58
C ILE A 173 -15.81 5.84 -9.21
N GLU A 174 -16.80 6.38 -8.51
CA GLU A 174 -16.68 6.89 -7.15
C GLU A 174 -16.22 5.81 -6.16
N SER A 175 -16.68 4.58 -6.35
CA SER A 175 -16.24 3.41 -5.58
C SER A 175 -14.87 2.89 -6.02
N LYS A 176 -14.47 3.12 -7.29
CA LYS A 176 -13.14 2.74 -7.81
C LYS A 176 -12.04 3.66 -7.28
N LEU A 177 -12.34 4.95 -7.15
CA LEU A 177 -11.39 5.99 -6.74
C LEU A 177 -11.47 6.31 -5.25
N GLY A 178 -12.44 5.75 -4.52
CA GLY A 178 -12.52 5.82 -3.07
C GLY A 178 -12.74 7.25 -2.57
N THR A 179 -13.94 7.79 -2.79
CA THR A 179 -14.35 9.08 -2.19
C THR A 179 -14.79 8.95 -0.72
N ASP A 180 -15.02 7.72 -0.26
CA ASP A 180 -15.24 7.35 1.14
C ASP A 180 -14.33 6.16 1.45
N SER A 181 -13.13 6.41 1.97
CA SER A 181 -12.27 5.29 2.35
C SER A 181 -12.92 4.54 3.51
N PRO A 182 -13.02 3.19 3.50
CA PRO A 182 -13.55 2.43 4.64
C PRO A 182 -12.79 2.71 5.94
N THR A 183 -11.54 3.18 5.86
CA THR A 183 -10.75 3.62 7.02
C THR A 183 -11.18 4.97 7.61
N GLU A 184 -12.05 5.73 6.94
CA GLU A 184 -12.64 6.96 7.47
C GLU A 184 -13.77 6.69 8.47
N ASN A 185 -14.40 5.51 8.37
CA ASN A 185 -15.55 5.11 9.19
C ASN A 185 -15.22 4.25 10.41
N TYR A 186 -13.95 3.93 10.68
CA TYR A 186 -13.56 3.38 11.98
C TYR A 186 -13.55 4.51 13.02
N ILE A 187 -14.75 4.85 13.46
CA ILE A 187 -15.01 5.46 14.76
C ILE A 187 -14.93 4.31 15.77
N LEU A 188 -13.83 4.25 16.52
CA LEU A 188 -13.81 3.71 17.87
C LEU A 188 -13.38 4.85 18.80
#